data_AF-A0A6B8RL83-F1
#
_entry.id   AF-A0A6B8RL83-F1
#
_cell.length_a   1.000
_cell.length_b   1.000
_cell.length_c   1.000
_cell.angle_alpha   90.00
_cell.angle_beta   90.00
_cell.angle_gamma   90.00
#
_symmetry.space_group_name_H-M   'P 1'
#
loop_
_entity.id
_entity.type
_entity.pdbx_description
1 polymer ?
#
loop_
_entity_poly.entity_id
_entity_poly.type
_entity_poly.pdbx_seq_one_letter_code
_entity_poly.pdbx_strand_id
1 'polypeptide(L)' 'MAQYSLEVSQMHLDSWLAAELALSTAQSYTIGSRSLTRVDLKDVMTQIRYWQNQVNGATPGMGKKSKVRRYIPIDL' A
#
# COMPACT_ATOMS: atom_id res chain seq x y z
N MET A 1 13.98 -0.03 1.11
CA MET A 1 14.39 1.13 0.28
C MET A 1 13.35 1.31 -0.79
N ALA A 2 13.08 2.56 -1.18
CA ALA A 2 12.25 2.81 -2.35
C ALA A 2 12.91 2.25 -3.61
N GLN A 3 12.13 1.61 -4.46
CA GLN A 3 12.58 1.10 -5.76
C GLN A 3 12.33 2.11 -6.89
N TYR A 4 11.41 3.06 -6.69
CA TYR A 4 11.00 4.05 -7.65
C TYR A 4 11.26 5.47 -7.13
N SER A 5 11.28 6.45 -8.05
CA SER A 5 11.33 7.86 -7.66
C SER A 5 10.07 8.26 -6.89
N LEU A 6 10.19 9.32 -6.09
CA LEU A 6 9.07 9.86 -5.30
C LEU A 6 7.89 10.21 -6.19
N GLU A 7 8.16 10.92 -7.29
CA GLU A 7 7.16 11.40 -8.24
C GLU A 7 6.34 10.26 -8.88
N VAL A 8 7.03 9.21 -9.36
CA VAL A 8 6.38 8.02 -9.94
C VAL A 8 5.54 7.29 -8.88
N SER A 9 6.08 7.14 -7.66
CA SER A 9 5.39 6.46 -6.57
C SER A 9 4.10 7.19 -6.17
N GLN A 10 4.12 8.53 -6.18
CA GLN A 10 2.99 9.37 -5.83
C GLN A 10 1.89 9.33 -6.90
N MET A 11 2.27 9.44 -8.17
CA MET A 11 1.34 9.29 -9.30
C MET A 11 0.62 7.95 -9.26
N HIS A 12 1.34 6.85 -8.99
CA HIS A 12 0.70 5.55 -8.84
C HIS A 12 -0.22 5.49 -7.62
N LEU A 13 0.22 5.98 -6.46
CA LEU A 13 -0.59 6.02 -5.25
C LEU A 13 -1.93 6.75 -5.49
N ASP A 14 -1.89 7.91 -6.14
CA ASP A 14 -3.09 8.69 -6.47
C ASP A 14 -4.04 7.91 -7.41
N SER A 15 -3.49 7.21 -8.41
CA SER A 15 -4.29 6.38 -9.31
C SER A 15 -5.00 5.23 -8.58
N TRP A 16 -4.35 4.62 -7.57
CA TRP A 16 -4.94 3.55 -6.76
C TRP A 16 -5.98 4.06 -5.76
N LEU A 17 -5.79 5.25 -5.19
CA LEU A 17 -6.81 5.90 -4.36
C LEU A 17 -8.06 6.27 -5.17
N ALA A 18 -7.88 6.78 -6.38
CA ALA A 18 -9.00 7.05 -7.28
C ALA A 18 -9.76 5.78 -7.65
N ALA A 19 -9.05 4.67 -7.88
CA ALA A 19 -9.64 3.37 -8.13
C ALA A 19 -10.42 2.84 -6.91
N GLU A 20 -9.89 2.98 -5.70
CA GLU A 20 -10.60 2.63 -4.45
C GLU A 20 -11.90 3.42 -4.30
N LEU A 21 -11.88 4.73 -4.55
CA LEU A 21 -13.06 5.58 -4.49
C LEU A 21 -14.11 5.15 -5.53
N ALA A 22 -13.68 4.86 -6.76
CA ALA A 22 -14.56 4.35 -7.81
C ALA A 22 -15.17 2.98 -7.45
N LEU A 23 -14.42 2.10 -6.80
CA LEU A 23 -14.93 0.81 -6.31
C LEU A 23 -15.89 0.97 -5.13
N SER A 24 -15.59 1.87 -4.20
CA SER A 24 -16.44 2.16 -3.03
C SER A 24 -17.78 2.76 -3.44
N THR A 25 -17.76 3.66 -4.42
CA THR A 25 -18.97 4.31 -4.98
C THR A 25 -19.76 3.39 -5.88
N ALA A 26 -19.09 2.52 -6.63
CA ALA A 26 -19.74 1.50 -7.44
C ALA A 26 -20.17 0.32 -6.55
N GLN A 27 -21.21 0.57 -5.75
CA GLN A 27 -21.90 -0.42 -4.93
C GLN A 27 -22.09 -1.74 -5.68
N SER A 28 -21.89 -2.85 -4.96
CA SER A 28 -21.93 -4.22 -5.45
C SER A 28 -23.29 -4.56 -6.09
N TYR A 29 -23.43 -4.33 -7.39
CA TYR A 29 -24.55 -4.84 -8.16
C TYR A 29 -24.18 -6.20 -8.74
N THR A 30 -24.67 -7.25 -8.09
CA THR A 30 -24.54 -8.64 -8.55
C THR A 30 -25.36 -8.81 -9.83
N ILE A 31 -24.71 -8.79 -10.99
CA ILE A 31 -25.34 -9.10 -12.28
C ILE A 31 -25.28 -10.62 -12.50
N GLY A 32 -26.37 -11.32 -12.19
CA GLY A 32 -26.61 -12.71 -12.61
C GLY A 32 -25.62 -13.77 -12.09
N SER A 33 -25.30 -14.76 -12.94
CA SER A 33 -24.47 -15.96 -12.62
C SER A 33 -22.99 -15.85 -13.03
N ARG A 34 -22.56 -14.71 -13.58
CA ARG A 34 -21.17 -14.44 -13.95
C ARG A 34 -20.65 -13.30 -13.07
N SER A 35 -20.02 -13.66 -11.96
CA SER A 35 -19.21 -12.74 -11.18
C SER A 35 -17.98 -12.37 -12.00
N LEU A 36 -18.01 -11.21 -12.67
CA LEU A 36 -16.79 -10.56 -13.11
C LEU A 36 -16.09 -10.14 -11.81
N THR A 37 -15.05 -10.86 -11.41
CA THR A 37 -14.22 -10.51 -10.25
C THR A 37 -13.49 -9.20 -10.54
N ARG A 38 -14.23 -8.11 -10.34
CA ARG A 38 -13.70 -6.76 -10.16
C ARG A 38 -12.66 -6.90 -9.05
N VAL A 39 -11.43 -6.46 -9.32
CA VAL A 39 -10.28 -6.48 -8.40
C VAL A 39 -10.77 -6.43 -6.96
N ASP A 40 -10.48 -7.48 -6.19
CA ASP A 40 -10.92 -7.54 -4.80
C ASP A 40 -10.38 -6.29 -4.08
N LEU A 41 -11.24 -5.60 -3.32
CA LEU A 41 -10.85 -4.41 -2.55
C LEU A 41 -9.58 -4.66 -1.71
N LYS A 42 -9.37 -5.92 -1.31
CA LYS A 42 -8.17 -6.40 -0.61
C LYS A 42 -6.88 -6.21 -1.41
N ASP A 43 -6.91 -6.47 -2.72
CA ASP A 43 -5.76 -6.32 -3.61
C ASP A 43 -5.44 -4.85 -3.82
N VAL A 44 -6.47 -4.01 -4.03
CA VAL A 44 -6.33 -2.54 -4.10
C VAL A 44 -5.70 -1.99 -2.83
N MET A 45 -6.22 -2.39 -1.67
CA MET A 45 -5.69 -1.95 -0.38
C MET A 45 -4.24 -2.43 -0.13
N THR A 46 -3.88 -3.60 -0.67
CA THR A 46 -2.52 -4.12 -0.62
C THR A 46 -1.59 -3.27 -1.50
N GLN A 47 -2.05 -2.90 -2.69
CA GLN A 47 -1.30 -2.08 -3.62
C GLN A 47 -1.12 -0.64 -3.12
N ILE A 48 -2.15 -0.05 -2.50
CA ILE A 48 -2.05 1.26 -1.83
C ILE A 48 -0.98 1.22 -0.74
N ARG A 49 -0.99 0.20 0.13
CA ARG A 49 0.04 0.02 1.16
C ARG A 49 1.44 -0.14 0.58
N TYR A 50 1.57 -0.86 -0.53
CA TYR A 50 2.85 -1.00 -1.22
C TYR A 50 3.38 0.36 -1.67
N TRP A 51 2.58 1.15 -2.39
CA TRP A 51 3.00 2.45 -2.89
C TRP A 51 3.25 3.48 -1.78
N GLN A 52 2.45 3.46 -0.70
CA GLN A 52 2.74 4.26 0.49
C GLN A 52 4.10 3.94 1.09
N ASN A 53 4.48 2.66 1.16
CA ASN A 53 5.80 2.27 1.64
C ASN A 53 6.92 2.70 0.68
N GLN A 54 6.67 2.73 -0.63
CA GLN A 54 7.61 3.26 -1.61
C GLN A 54 7.82 4.77 -1.43
N VAL A 55 6.73 5.54 -1.31
CA VAL A 55 6.79 6.99 -1.04
C VAL A 55 7.54 7.28 0.27
N ASN A 56 7.15 6.61 1.36
CA ASN A 56 7.82 6.78 2.66
C ASN A 56 9.30 6.39 2.63
N GLY A 57 9.67 5.42 1.79
CA GLY A 57 11.05 5.00 1.59
C GLY A 57 11.87 5.93 0.69
N ALA A 58 11.20 6.70 -0.18
CA ALA A 58 11.82 7.67 -1.09
C ALA A 58 11.99 9.04 -0.41
N THR A 59 11.10 9.37 0.53
CA THR A 59 11.17 10.62 1.31
C THR A 59 12.33 10.59 2.30
N PRO A 60 13.29 11.52 2.19
CA PRO A 60 14.40 11.64 3.15
C PRO A 60 13.87 11.90 4.57
N GLY A 61 14.33 11.11 5.55
CA GLY A 61 13.97 11.29 6.96
C GLY A 61 12.71 10.54 7.43
N MET A 62 11.92 9.97 6.51
CA MET A 62 10.68 9.23 6.82
C MET A 62 10.86 7.70 6.76
N GLY A 63 12.06 7.23 6.37
CA GLY A 63 12.41 5.82 6.35
C GLY A 63 12.41 5.17 7.74
N LYS A 64 12.16 3.85 7.78
CA LYS A 64 12.17 3.07 9.03
C LYS A 64 13.49 3.28 9.77
N LYS A 65 13.43 3.89 10.95
CA LYS A 65 14.57 4.03 11.85
C LYS A 65 15.10 2.64 12.19
N SER A 66 16.42 2.47 12.07
CA SER A 66 17.10 1.27 12.56
C SER A 66 16.75 1.06 14.04
N LYS A 67 16.13 -0.08 14.37
CA LYS A 67 15.87 -0.45 15.77
C LYS A 67 17.16 -1.03 16.34
N VAL A 68 17.83 -0.29 17.20
CA VAL A 68 18.96 -0.80 17.98
C VAL A 68 18.42 -1.83 18.97
N ARG A 69 18.81 -3.10 18.82
CA ARG A 69 18.51 -4.14 19.81
C ARG A 69 19.70 -4.23 20.77
N ARG A 70 19.43 -4.02 22.07
CA ARG A 70 20.42 -4.18 23.12
C ARG A 70 20.22 -5.56 23.76
N TYR A 71 21.22 -6.42 23.65
CA TYR A 71 21.22 -7.71 24.34
C TYR A 71 21.72 -7.49 25.77
N ILE A 72 20.94 -7.93 26.75
CA ILE A 72 21.36 -7.96 28.16
C ILE A 72 21.57 -9.43 28.48
N PRO A 73 22.79 -9.88 28.79
CA PRO A 73 23.00 -11.23 29.29
C PRO A 73 22.29 -11.35 30.65
N ILE A 74 21.30 -12.24 30.70
CA ILE A 74 20.75 -12.74 31.96
C ILE A 74 21.59 -13.96 32.29
N ASP A 75 22.43 -13.84 33.31
CA ASP A 75 23.07 -15.01 33.91
C ASP A 75 21.99 -15.85 34.60
N LEU A 76 22.02 -17.15 34.31
CA LEU A 76 21.21 -18.20 34.93
C LEU A 76 21.96 -18.81 36.11
#